data_AF-A0A9E3N1K2-F1
#
_entry.id   AF-A0A9E3N1K2-F1
#
_cell.length_a   1.000
_cell.length_b   1.000
_cell.length_c   1.000
_cell.angle_alpha   90.00
_cell.angle_beta   90.00
_cell.angle_gamma   90.00
#
_symmetry.space_group_name_H-M   'P 1'
#
loop_
_entity.id
_entity.type
_entity.pdbx_description
1 polymer ?
#
loop_
_entity_poly.entity_id
_entity_poly.type
_entity_poly.pdbx_seq_one_letter_code
_entity_poly.pdbx_strand_id
1 'polypeptide(L)'
;MAISKAELEAMNDLLGKGKKISDIAKKYPQYEYGEIYWAVNDYSFLGKKRTITNRLKRLVKEKTTEQREKTAAEAQELLDELYHQLKRNSAMLIEIDKVLRGGR
;
A
#
# COMPACT_ATOMS: atom_id res chain seq x y z
N MET A 1 12.69 -12.06 -8.49
CA MET A 1 12.73 -11.35 -9.78
C MET A 1 12.06 -9.99 -9.63
N ALA A 2 12.46 -8.94 -10.36
CA ALA A 2 11.73 -7.67 -10.29
C ALA A 2 10.39 -7.82 -11.04
N ILE A 3 9.27 -7.61 -10.35
CA ILE A 3 7.93 -7.68 -10.95
C ILE A 3 7.79 -6.53 -11.96
N SER A 4 7.35 -6.83 -13.18
CA SER A 4 7.16 -5.79 -14.19
C SER A 4 6.05 -4.83 -13.79
N LYS A 5 6.14 -3.57 -14.24
CA LYS A 5 5.14 -2.54 -13.94
C LYS A 5 3.71 -2.96 -14.38
N ALA A 6 3.59 -3.58 -15.55
CA ALA A 6 2.31 -4.02 -16.09
C ALA A 6 1.69 -5.15 -15.26
N GLU A 7 2.50 -6.13 -14.83
CA GLU A 7 2.02 -7.20 -13.95
C GLU A 7 1.65 -6.67 -12.57
N LEU A 8 2.42 -5.72 -12.05
CA LEU A 8 2.12 -5.08 -10.78
C LEU A 8 0.79 -4.32 -10.81
N GLU A 9 0.53 -3.56 -11.88
CA GLU A 9 -0.77 -2.90 -12.10
C GLU A 9 -1.92 -3.91 -12.15
N ALA A 10 -1.74 -5.03 -12.86
CA ALA A 10 -2.75 -6.09 -12.92
C ALA A 10 -2.97 -6.78 -11.55
N MET A 11 -1.91 -7.04 -10.78
CA MET A 11 -2.01 -7.57 -9.42
C MET A 11 -2.78 -6.60 -8.50
N ASN A 12 -2.53 -5.31 -8.64
CA ASN A 12 -3.20 -4.26 -7.88
C ASN A 12 -4.68 -4.10 -8.25
N ASP A 13 -5.03 -4.24 -9.52
CA ASP A 13 -6.42 -4.27 -9.98
C ASP A 13 -7.18 -5.49 -9.41
N LEU A 14 -6.53 -6.67 -9.37
CA LEU A 14 -7.11 -7.87 -8.74
C LEU A 14 -7.35 -7.67 -7.24
N LEU A 15 -6.43 -7.02 -6.54
CA LEU A 15 -6.61 -6.64 -5.12
C LEU A 15 -7.75 -5.64 -4.93
N GLY A 16 -7.83 -4.62 -5.79
CA GLY A 16 -8.93 -3.66 -5.78
C GLY A 16 -10.31 -4.31 -5.97
N LYS A 17 -10.36 -5.45 -6.67
CA LYS A 17 -11.55 -6.29 -6.86
C LYS A 17 -11.78 -7.30 -5.72
N GLY A 18 -11.00 -7.25 -4.64
CA GLY A 18 -11.17 -8.08 -3.45
C GLY A 18 -10.53 -9.48 -3.52
N LYS A 19 -9.64 -9.76 -4.49
CA LYS A 19 -8.89 -11.01 -4.51
C LYS A 19 -7.81 -11.02 -3.42
N LYS A 20 -7.58 -12.18 -2.80
CA LYS A 20 -6.55 -12.36 -1.78
C LYS A 20 -5.15 -12.43 -2.43
N ILE A 21 -4.13 -11.92 -1.74
CA ILE A 21 -2.72 -12.00 -2.18
C ILE A 21 -2.30 -13.45 -2.46
N SER A 22 -2.78 -14.42 -1.67
CA SER A 22 -2.51 -15.85 -1.91
C SER A 22 -3.07 -16.38 -3.22
N ASP A 23 -4.23 -15.89 -3.66
CA ASP A 23 -4.83 -16.28 -4.94
C ASP A 23 -4.15 -15.57 -6.11
N ILE A 24 -3.65 -14.36 -5.89
CA ILE A 24 -2.81 -13.64 -6.86
C ILE A 24 -1.47 -14.35 -7.02
N ALA A 25 -0.84 -14.77 -5.92
CA ALA A 25 0.42 -15.52 -5.97
C ALA A 25 0.30 -16.83 -6.76
N LYS A 26 -0.83 -17.55 -6.65
CA LYS A 26 -1.11 -18.72 -7.49
C LYS A 26 -1.18 -18.38 -8.99
N LYS A 27 -1.61 -17.17 -9.34
CA LYS A 27 -1.73 -16.71 -10.74
C LYS A 27 -0.40 -16.27 -11.34
N TYR A 28 0.58 -15.91 -10.50
CA TYR A 28 1.91 -15.48 -10.92
C TYR A 28 3.00 -16.36 -10.26
N PRO A 29 3.06 -17.67 -10.59
CA PRO A 29 3.97 -18.61 -9.95
C PRO A 29 5.46 -18.35 -10.25
N GLN A 30 5.76 -17.48 -11.22
CA GLN A 30 7.12 -17.04 -11.53
C GLN A 30 7.72 -16.11 -10.46
N TYR A 31 6.90 -15.59 -9.54
CA TYR A 31 7.34 -14.75 -8.44
C TYR A 31 7.14 -15.46 -7.12
N GLU A 32 8.10 -15.27 -6.21
CA GLU A 32 7.94 -15.73 -4.84
C GLU A 32 6.79 -14.99 -4.16
N TYR A 33 6.07 -15.68 -3.27
CA TYR A 33 4.97 -15.06 -2.52
C TYR A 33 5.41 -13.77 -1.82
N GLY A 34 6.62 -13.78 -1.25
CA GLY A 34 7.21 -12.60 -0.62
C GLY A 34 7.39 -11.44 -1.60
N GLU A 35 7.81 -11.71 -2.84
CA GLU A 35 8.00 -10.68 -3.86
C GLU A 35 6.68 -10.02 -4.25
N ILE A 36 5.61 -10.80 -4.42
CA ILE A 36 4.27 -10.28 -4.68
C ILE A 36 3.75 -9.51 -3.45
N TYR A 37 3.89 -10.09 -2.26
CA TYR A 37 3.46 -9.48 -1.00
C TYR A 37 4.11 -8.09 -0.77
N TRP A 38 5.39 -7.95 -1.11
CA TRP A 38 6.12 -6.68 -1.03
C TRP A 38 5.98 -5.79 -2.26
N ALA A 39 5.26 -6.18 -3.30
CA ALA A 39 5.09 -5.33 -4.47
C ALA A 39 3.71 -4.66 -4.48
N VAL A 40 2.66 -5.39 -4.12
CA VAL A 40 1.27 -4.97 -4.35
C VAL A 40 0.74 -3.89 -3.39
N ASN A 41 -0.14 -3.01 -3.89
CA ASN A 41 -0.75 -1.85 -3.23
C ASN A 41 -1.62 -2.17 -2.00
N ASP A 42 -1.97 -3.45 -1.77
CA ASP A 42 -2.53 -3.93 -0.50
C ASP A 42 -1.48 -3.99 0.62
N TYR A 43 -0.29 -3.46 0.35
CA TYR A 43 0.75 -3.05 1.29
C TYR A 43 0.16 -2.72 2.67
N SER A 44 0.30 -3.70 3.58
CA SER A 44 -0.10 -3.57 4.98
C SER A 44 0.25 -2.18 5.52
N PHE A 45 -0.59 -1.64 6.40
CA PHE A 45 -0.31 -0.41 7.14
C PHE A 45 1.16 -0.31 7.61
N LEU A 46 1.75 -1.44 8.00
CA LEU A 46 3.13 -1.57 8.43
C LEU A 46 4.15 -1.27 7.32
N GLY A 47 3.92 -1.74 6.10
CA GLY A 47 4.82 -1.51 4.96
C GLY A 47 4.79 -0.06 4.49
N LYS A 48 3.60 0.55 4.37
CA LYS A 48 3.48 2.00 4.06
C LYS A 48 4.13 2.86 5.15
N LYS A 49 3.90 2.54 6.42
CA LYS A 49 4.57 3.19 7.56
C LYS A 49 6.10 3.08 7.46
N ARG A 50 6.64 1.90 7.09
CA ARG A 50 8.08 1.69 6.91
C ARG A 50 8.65 2.53 5.77
N THR A 51 7.95 2.60 4.63
CA THR A 51 8.37 3.42 3.48
C THR A 51 8.39 4.91 3.81
N ILE A 52 7.34 5.43 4.46
CA ILE A 52 7.30 6.82 4.96
C ILE A 52 8.48 7.08 5.90
N THR A 53 8.71 6.18 6.87
CA THR A 53 9.82 6.30 7.82
C THR A 53 11.18 6.33 7.10
N ASN A 54 11.36 5.51 6.05
CA ASN A 54 12.58 5.50 5.26
C ASN A 54 12.78 6.80 4.47
N ARG A 55 11.70 7.40 3.93
CA ARG A 55 11.75 8.71 3.27
C ARG A 55 12.11 9.83 4.25
N LEU A 56 11.53 9.82 5.46
CA LEU A 56 11.90 10.77 6.53
C LEU A 56 13.39 10.63 6.94
N LYS A 57 13.88 9.39 7.08
CA LYS A 57 15.32 9.15 7.36
C LYS A 57 16.22 9.64 6.23
N ARG A 58 15.76 9.53 4.98
CA ARG A 58 16.48 10.04 3.80
C ARG A 58 16.51 11.56 3.79
N LEU A 59 15.40 12.22 4.11
CA LEU A 59 15.28 13.68 4.16
C LEU A 59 16.38 14.32 5.04
N VAL A 60 16.69 13.73 6.19
CA VAL A 60 17.77 14.18 7.08
C VAL A 60 19.16 14.10 6.44
N LYS A 61 19.35 13.19 5.47
CA LYS A 61 20.63 12.94 4.80
C LYS A 61 20.79 13.73 3.48
N GLU A 62 19.71 14.32 2.96
CA GLU A 62 19.76 15.05 1.69
C GLU A 62 20.54 16.37 1.83
N LYS A 63 21.44 16.61 0.88
CA LYS A 63 22.43 17.69 0.97
C LYS A 63 21.90 19.01 0.44
N THR A 64 20.99 18.97 -0.54
CA THR A 64 20.43 20.17 -1.17
C THR A 64 18.99 20.40 -0.75
N THR A 65 18.57 21.67 -0.78
CA THR A 65 17.18 22.06 -0.49
C THR A 65 16.19 21.39 -1.44
N GLU A 66 16.51 21.37 -2.74
CA GLU A 66 15.67 20.75 -3.77
C GLU A 66 15.46 19.23 -3.53
N GLN A 67 16.50 18.51 -3.13
CA GLN A 67 16.38 17.08 -2.79
C GLN A 67 15.54 16.85 -1.53
N ARG A 68 15.62 17.77 -0.55
CA ARG A 68 14.78 17.71 0.65
C ARG A 68 13.33 17.97 0.32
N GLU A 69 13.03 18.99 -0.48
CA GLU A 69 11.66 19.32 -0.91
C GLU A 69 11.03 18.17 -1.68
N LYS A 70 11.77 17.58 -2.63
CA LYS A 70 11.30 16.40 -3.36
C LYS A 70 11.02 15.22 -2.42
N THR A 71 11.95 14.91 -1.52
CA THR A 71 11.80 13.80 -0.57
C THR A 71 10.65 14.06 0.41
N ALA A 72 10.41 15.31 0.79
CA ALA A 72 9.29 15.72 1.64
C ALA A 72 7.96 15.51 0.91
N ALA A 73 7.87 15.94 -0.35
CA ALA A 73 6.68 15.76 -1.17
C ALA A 73 6.34 14.27 -1.35
N GLU A 74 7.33 13.43 -1.65
CA GLU A 74 7.14 11.97 -1.74
C GLU A 74 6.65 11.38 -0.41
N ALA A 75 7.18 11.83 0.73
CA ALA A 75 6.74 11.35 2.04
C ALA A 75 5.32 11.80 2.38
N GLN A 76 4.94 13.01 1.98
CA GLN A 76 3.60 13.56 2.18
C GLN A 76 2.55 12.80 1.37
N GLU A 77 2.83 12.54 0.09
CA GLU A 77 1.93 11.78 -0.78
C GLU A 77 1.67 10.37 -0.22
N LEU A 78 2.72 9.67 0.22
CA LEU A 78 2.59 8.35 0.86
C LEU A 78 1.77 8.40 2.16
N LEU A 79 1.88 9.49 2.92
CA LEU A 79 1.11 9.69 4.16
C LEU A 79 -0.37 9.93 3.84
N ASP A 80 -0.67 10.74 2.83
CA ASP A 80 -2.04 11.04 2.42
C ASP A 80 -2.74 9.78 1.88
N GLU A 81 -2.04 9.00 1.06
CA GLU A 81 -2.54 7.69 0.61
C GLU A 81 -2.86 6.75 1.78
N LEU A 82 -1.96 6.68 2.77
CA LEU A 82 -2.15 5.85 3.96
C LEU A 82 -3.35 6.32 4.77
N TYR A 83 -3.51 7.63 4.95
CA TYR A 83 -4.66 8.22 5.64
C TYR A 83 -5.98 7.88 4.93
N HIS A 84 -6.05 8.08 3.62
CA HIS A 84 -7.26 7.79 2.84
C HIS A 84 -7.62 6.30 2.88
N GLN A 85 -6.63 5.41 2.81
CA GLN A 85 -6.85 3.98 2.93
C GLN A 85 -7.40 3.60 4.30
N LEU A 86 -6.83 4.12 5.39
CA LEU A 86 -7.31 3.85 6.75
C LEU A 86 -8.72 4.40 6.98
N LYS A 87 -9.01 5.61 6.47
CA LYS A 87 -10.33 6.21 6.54
C LYS A 87 -11.39 5.34 5.85
N ARG A 88 -11.08 4.84 4.64
CA ARG A 88 -11.96 3.90 3.92
C ARG A 88 -12.15 2.60 4.70
N ASN A 89 -11.08 2.01 5.21
CA ASN A 89 -11.14 0.78 5.99
C ASN A 89 -12.00 0.96 7.25
N SER A 90 -11.85 2.09 7.96
CA SER A 90 -12.67 2.42 9.13
C SER A 90 -14.15 2.58 8.78
N ALA A 91 -14.47 3.24 7.65
CA ALA A 91 -15.86 3.38 7.21
C ALA A 91 -16.48 2.00 6.92
N MET A 92 -15.73 1.11 6.27
CA MET A 92 -16.19 -0.25 5.98
C MET A 92 -16.42 -1.08 7.28
N LEU A 93 -15.57 -0.91 8.30
CA LEU A 93 -15.79 -1.53 9.61
C LEU A 93 -17.09 -1.05 10.28
N ILE A 94 -17.42 0.23 10.15
CA ILE A 94 -18.70 0.78 10.66
C ILE A 94 -19.88 0.14 9.93
N GLU A 95 -19.82 0.00 8.60
CA GLU A 95 -20.88 -0.66 7.84
C GLU A 95 -21.04 -2.14 8.22
N ILE A 96 -19.92 -2.85 8.44
CA ILE A 96 -19.94 -4.23 8.95
C ILE A 96 -20.60 -4.28 10.34
N ASP A 97 -20.25 -3.36 11.25
CA ASP A 97 -20.84 -3.30 12.59
C ASP A 97 -22.37 -3.06 12.54
N LYS A 98 -22.85 -2.16 11.67
CA LYS A 98 -24.29 -1.94 11.46
C LYS A 98 -25.02 -3.21 11.01
N VAL A 99 -24.44 -3.97 10.08
CA VAL A 99 -25.02 -5.24 9.60
C VAL A 99 -25.05 -6.26 10.73
N LEU A 100 -23.93 -6.43 11.45
CA LEU A 100 -23.80 -7.43 12.51
C LEU A 100 -24.69 -7.12 13.73
N ARG A 101 -24.89 -5.84 14.06
CA ARG A 101 -25.78 -5.41 15.15
C ARG A 101 -27.25 -5.32 14.74
N GLY A 102 -27.59 -5.75 13.52
CA GLY A 102 -28.98 -5.82 13.05
C GLY A 102 -29.60 -4.45 12.89
N GLY A 103 -28.95 -3.57 12.12
CA GLY A 103 -29.45 -2.23 11.80
C GLY A 103 -30.95 -2.21 11.49
N ARG A 104 -31.72 -1.63 12.42
CA ARG A 104 -32.93 -0.88 12.09
C ARG A 104 -32.53 0.46 11.51
#